data_AF-A0A7K6EY73-F1
#
_entry.id   AF-A0A7K6EY73-F1
#
_cell.length_a   1.000
_cell.length_b   1.000
_cell.length_c   1.000
_cell.angle_alpha   90.00
_cell.angle_beta   90.00
_cell.angle_gamma   90.00
#
_symmetry.space_group_name_H-M   'P 1'
#
loop_
_entity.id
_entity.type
_entity.pdbx_description
1 polymer ?
#
loop_
_entity_poly.entity_id
_entity_poly.type
_entity_poly.pdbx_seq_one_letter_code
_entity_poly.pdbx_strand_id
1 'polypeptide(L)'
;DLLSRIDLDELMKKDEPPLEFPDTLEGFEYIFNEKGQLRHIKTGEPFVFNYREDLHRWNQKRYEALGEIITKYIYELLQKECHLKKVTLPVDAIETEPKSFIFMSEDALTNPDKLLVLIHGNGVVRAGQWARRLIINEDLDSGTQIPYIKRAIEEGYGVIVLNPNENYIEVEKTKAQIQLSSDIPDEPAEKRERKDKIQKETKKRRDFYEKYRNPQKEKETMQIYIRDNGSPEEHAIYVWDHFISQSAAENVFFVAHSYGGLAFVELV
;
A
#
# COMPACT_ATOMS: atom_id res chain seq x y z
N ASP A 1 -5.85 28.20 7.47
CA ASP A 1 -6.29 26.84 7.80
C ASP A 1 -7.57 26.56 7.03
N LEU A 2 -7.52 25.74 5.97
CA LEU A 2 -8.72 25.40 5.17
C LEU A 2 -9.67 24.47 5.95
N LEU A 3 -9.15 23.79 6.98
CA LEU A 3 -9.90 22.84 7.81
C LEU A 3 -10.73 23.54 8.90
N SER A 4 -10.42 24.80 9.23
CA SER A 4 -11.16 25.57 10.24
C SER A 4 -12.48 26.16 9.72
N ARG A 5 -12.84 25.90 8.46
CA ARG A 5 -14.03 26.45 7.77
C ARG A 5 -15.09 25.41 7.42
N ILE A 6 -14.85 24.13 7.70
CA ILE A 6 -15.80 23.05 7.42
C ILE A 6 -16.70 22.90 8.64
N ASP A 7 -17.99 23.19 8.49
CA ASP A 7 -18.99 22.94 9.52
C ASP A 7 -19.18 21.43 9.67
N LEU A 8 -18.62 20.89 10.75
CA LEU A 8 -18.61 19.47 11.09
C LEU A 8 -20.02 18.89 11.25
N ASP A 9 -20.98 19.73 11.66
CA ASP A 9 -22.38 19.33 11.82
C ASP A 9 -23.11 19.27 10.47
N GLU A 10 -22.65 20.00 9.46
CA GLU A 10 -23.18 19.96 8.09
C GLU A 10 -22.71 18.69 7.35
N LEU A 11 -21.48 18.26 7.64
CA LEU A 11 -20.87 17.02 7.15
C LEU A 11 -21.65 15.76 7.60
N MET A 12 -22.29 15.82 8.77
CA MET A 12 -23.03 14.71 9.38
C MET A 12 -24.53 14.67 9.03
N LYS A 13 -25.06 15.72 8.38
CA LYS A 13 -26.50 15.83 8.05
C LYS A 13 -26.88 15.26 6.68
N LYS A 14 -25.91 14.89 5.85
CA LYS A 14 -26.18 14.20 4.57
C LYS A 14 -26.28 12.71 4.84
N ASP A 15 -27.39 12.09 4.44
CA ASP A 15 -27.53 10.63 4.34
C ASP A 15 -26.49 10.11 3.35
N GLU A 16 -25.28 9.81 3.85
CA GLU A 16 -24.19 9.32 3.02
C GLU A 16 -24.54 7.91 2.50
N PRO A 17 -24.33 7.66 1.20
CA PRO A 17 -24.54 6.32 0.63
C PRO A 17 -23.62 5.28 1.29
N PRO A 18 -23.99 3.99 1.26
CA PRO A 18 -23.16 2.92 1.77
C PRO A 18 -21.74 2.95 1.18
N LEU A 19 -20.75 2.65 2.02
CA LEU A 19 -19.36 2.46 1.61
C LEU A 19 -19.14 1.03 1.10
N GLU A 20 -19.94 0.65 0.11
CA GLU A 20 -19.83 -0.64 -0.57
C GLU A 20 -19.43 -0.36 -2.02
N PHE A 21 -18.32 -0.97 -2.44
CA PHE A 21 -17.75 -0.78 -3.75
C PHE A 21 -17.57 -2.15 -4.42
N PRO A 22 -17.64 -2.22 -5.76
CA PRO A 22 -17.31 -3.44 -6.50
C PRO A 22 -15.88 -3.93 -6.21
N ASP A 23 -15.58 -5.17 -6.57
CA ASP A 23 -14.26 -5.80 -6.37
C ASP A 23 -13.51 -6.05 -7.70
N THR A 24 -14.07 -5.62 -8.83
CA THR A 24 -13.51 -5.73 -10.18
C THR A 24 -13.47 -4.39 -10.90
N LEU A 25 -12.57 -4.25 -11.88
CA LEU A 25 -12.48 -3.03 -12.71
C LEU A 25 -13.78 -2.83 -13.51
N GLU A 26 -14.33 -3.92 -14.03
CA GLU A 26 -15.59 -3.94 -14.78
C GLU A 26 -16.77 -3.51 -13.90
N GLY A 27 -16.78 -3.92 -12.62
CA GLY A 27 -17.76 -3.47 -11.64
C GLY A 27 -17.69 -1.96 -11.39
N PHE A 28 -16.49 -1.38 -11.49
CA PHE A 28 -16.28 0.07 -11.47
C PHE A 28 -16.60 0.76 -12.81
N GLU A 29 -16.97 -0.01 -13.84
CA GLU A 29 -17.18 0.40 -15.23
C GLU A 29 -15.90 0.93 -15.93
N TYR A 30 -14.72 0.46 -15.51
CA TYR A 30 -13.44 0.83 -16.14
C TYR A 30 -12.68 -0.38 -16.69
N ILE A 31 -11.83 -0.13 -17.67
CA ILE A 31 -10.88 -1.09 -18.23
C ILE A 31 -9.58 -0.36 -18.61
N PHE A 32 -8.45 -1.05 -18.60
CA PHE A 32 -7.23 -0.55 -19.23
C PHE A 32 -7.31 -0.81 -20.74
N ASN A 33 -7.19 0.25 -21.55
CA ASN A 33 -7.16 0.11 -23.01
C ASN A 33 -5.79 -0.39 -23.51
N GLU A 34 -5.64 -0.58 -24.82
CA GLU A 34 -4.40 -1.03 -25.46
C GLU A 34 -3.18 -0.10 -25.22
N LYS A 35 -3.43 1.16 -24.84
CA LYS A 35 -2.40 2.13 -24.47
C LYS A 35 -2.08 2.12 -22.97
N GLY A 36 -2.61 1.16 -22.22
CA GLY A 36 -2.44 1.06 -20.78
C GLY A 36 -3.17 2.15 -19.99
N GLN A 37 -4.17 2.83 -20.57
CA GLN A 37 -4.89 3.91 -19.91
C GLN A 37 -6.21 3.43 -19.31
N LEU A 38 -6.50 3.79 -18.06
CA LEU A 38 -7.77 3.48 -17.41
C LEU A 38 -8.90 4.32 -18.02
N ARG A 39 -9.87 3.68 -18.66
CA ARG A 39 -10.99 4.34 -19.37
C ARG A 39 -12.31 3.69 -19.04
N HIS A 40 -13.36 4.51 -18.99
CA HIS A 40 -14.71 4.03 -18.77
C HIS A 40 -15.16 3.15 -19.95
N ILE A 41 -15.72 1.97 -19.67
CA ILE A 41 -15.97 0.92 -20.67
C ILE A 41 -16.90 1.41 -21.78
N LYS A 42 -17.93 2.20 -21.45
CA LYS A 42 -18.95 2.64 -22.43
C LYS A 42 -18.59 3.93 -23.14
N THR A 43 -17.95 4.87 -22.44
CA THR A 43 -17.74 6.25 -22.94
C THR A 43 -16.32 6.51 -23.37
N GLY A 44 -15.35 5.72 -22.92
CA GLY A 44 -13.93 5.96 -23.15
C GLY A 44 -13.36 7.16 -22.38
N GLU A 45 -14.11 7.72 -21.42
CA GLU A 45 -13.68 8.87 -20.61
C GLU A 45 -12.70 8.45 -19.49
N PRO A 46 -11.82 9.36 -19.02
CA PRO A 46 -10.90 9.08 -17.93
C PRO A 46 -11.60 8.92 -16.58
N PHE A 47 -10.85 8.50 -15.57
CA PHE A 47 -11.36 8.38 -14.21
C PHE A 47 -11.79 9.74 -13.64
N VAL A 48 -12.98 9.79 -13.04
CA VAL A 48 -13.50 10.97 -12.33
C VAL A 48 -13.47 10.73 -10.84
N PHE A 49 -12.67 11.51 -10.11
CA PHE A 49 -12.57 11.44 -8.65
C PHE A 49 -13.82 11.99 -7.96
N ASN A 50 -14.28 13.19 -8.34
CA ASN A 50 -15.50 13.81 -7.82
C ASN A 50 -16.75 13.19 -8.48
N TYR A 51 -16.93 11.88 -8.33
CA TYR A 51 -18.01 11.14 -8.95
C TYR A 51 -19.38 11.53 -8.37
N ARG A 52 -19.43 11.82 -7.06
CA ARG A 52 -20.59 12.43 -6.41
C ARG A 52 -20.24 13.81 -5.87
N GLU A 53 -21.01 14.83 -6.24
CA GLU A 53 -20.82 16.19 -5.73
C GLU A 53 -20.97 16.22 -4.20
N ASP A 54 -20.12 17.02 -3.54
CA ASP A 54 -20.05 17.22 -2.09
C ASP A 54 -19.84 15.97 -1.22
N LEU A 55 -19.60 14.79 -1.79
CA LEU A 55 -19.36 13.55 -1.05
C LEU A 55 -17.87 13.18 -1.07
N HIS A 56 -17.03 14.08 -0.56
CA HIS A 56 -15.56 13.91 -0.54
C HIS A 56 -15.13 12.59 0.10
N ARG A 57 -15.73 12.22 1.23
CA ARG A 57 -15.41 10.98 1.94
C ARG A 57 -15.73 9.74 1.11
N TRP A 58 -16.92 9.70 0.51
CA TRP A 58 -17.33 8.59 -0.32
C TRP A 58 -16.45 8.48 -1.58
N ASN A 59 -16.15 9.60 -2.24
CA ASN A 59 -15.26 9.65 -3.40
C ASN A 59 -13.84 9.17 -3.05
N GLN A 60 -13.33 9.55 -1.88
CA GLN A 60 -12.03 9.08 -1.39
C GLN A 60 -12.05 7.55 -1.17
N LYS A 61 -13.11 7.01 -0.57
CA LYS A 61 -13.26 5.56 -0.34
C LYS A 61 -13.41 4.78 -1.65
N ARG A 62 -14.13 5.33 -2.63
CA ARG A 62 -14.22 4.80 -3.98
C ARG A 62 -12.84 4.71 -4.65
N TYR A 63 -12.04 5.77 -4.52
CA TYR A 63 -10.68 5.81 -5.05
C TYR A 63 -9.74 4.82 -4.36
N GLU A 64 -9.85 4.67 -3.03
CA GLU A 64 -9.12 3.67 -2.26
C GLU A 64 -9.46 2.26 -2.76
N ALA A 65 -10.75 1.93 -2.86
CA ALA A 65 -11.23 0.63 -3.34
C ALA A 65 -10.75 0.31 -4.78
N LEU A 66 -10.85 1.27 -5.70
CA LEU A 66 -10.32 1.10 -7.07
C LEU A 66 -8.81 0.81 -7.05
N GLY A 67 -8.05 1.48 -6.19
CA GLY A 67 -6.61 1.26 -6.08
C GLY A 67 -6.21 -0.14 -5.59
N GLU A 68 -7.03 -0.77 -4.75
CA GLU A 68 -6.82 -2.17 -4.34
C GLU A 68 -7.06 -3.14 -5.50
N ILE A 69 -8.05 -2.87 -6.34
CA ILE A 69 -8.33 -3.65 -7.55
C ILE A 69 -7.16 -3.51 -8.54
N ILE A 70 -6.69 -2.29 -8.77
CA ILE A 70 -5.52 -2.01 -9.63
C ILE A 70 -4.28 -2.74 -9.12
N THR A 71 -4.08 -2.81 -7.81
CA THR A 71 -2.96 -3.56 -7.22
C THR A 71 -3.00 -5.03 -7.61
N LYS A 72 -4.17 -5.69 -7.51
CA LYS A 72 -4.35 -7.08 -7.96
C LYS A 72 -4.12 -7.24 -9.46
N TYR A 73 -4.66 -6.32 -10.26
CA TYR A 73 -4.46 -6.32 -11.71
C TYR A 73 -2.98 -6.24 -12.09
N ILE A 74 -2.20 -5.37 -11.42
CA ILE A 74 -0.76 -5.25 -11.67
C ILE A 74 -0.01 -6.52 -11.28
N TYR A 75 -0.37 -7.18 -10.19
CA TYR A 75 0.20 -8.49 -9.86
C TYR A 75 -0.03 -9.52 -10.96
N GLU A 76 -1.23 -9.53 -11.56
CA GLU A 76 -1.49 -10.40 -12.71
C GLU A 76 -0.61 -10.07 -13.91
N LEU A 77 -0.39 -8.79 -14.21
CA LEU A 77 0.51 -8.36 -15.29
C LEU A 77 1.96 -8.78 -15.02
N LEU A 78 2.45 -8.64 -13.78
CA LEU A 78 3.79 -9.08 -13.40
C LEU A 78 3.97 -10.59 -13.62
N GLN A 79 2.94 -11.39 -13.34
CA GLN A 79 3.00 -12.84 -13.52
C GLN A 79 2.82 -13.26 -14.98
N LYS A 80 1.84 -12.68 -15.68
CA LYS A 80 1.42 -13.10 -17.02
C LYS A 80 2.29 -12.49 -18.12
N GLU A 81 2.62 -11.19 -18.02
CA GLU A 81 3.36 -10.47 -19.05
C GLU A 81 4.85 -10.33 -18.74
N CYS A 82 5.23 -10.23 -17.47
CA CYS A 82 6.64 -10.13 -17.07
C CYS A 82 7.24 -11.46 -16.61
N HIS A 83 6.41 -12.53 -16.56
CA HIS A 83 6.82 -13.88 -16.16
C HIS A 83 7.50 -13.96 -14.78
N LEU A 84 7.18 -13.03 -13.88
CA LEU A 84 7.71 -13.04 -12.53
C LEU A 84 6.91 -13.98 -11.63
N LYS A 85 7.60 -14.69 -10.75
CA LYS A 85 7.00 -15.58 -9.74
C LYS A 85 6.92 -14.86 -8.41
N LYS A 86 5.81 -15.05 -7.69
CA LYS A 86 5.71 -14.65 -6.28
C LYS A 86 6.54 -15.58 -5.43
N VAL A 87 7.37 -15.03 -4.57
CA VAL A 87 8.12 -15.77 -3.56
C VAL A 87 7.71 -15.27 -2.19
N THR A 88 7.18 -16.19 -1.39
CA THR A 88 6.66 -15.93 -0.05
C THR A 88 7.77 -15.56 0.92
N LEU A 89 7.48 -14.60 1.79
CA LEU A 89 8.34 -14.19 2.90
C LEU A 89 7.56 -14.35 4.22
N PRO A 90 8.21 -14.77 5.32
CA PRO A 90 9.57 -15.33 5.40
C PRO A 90 9.77 -16.60 4.55
N VAL A 91 11.01 -16.92 4.17
CA VAL A 91 11.33 -18.11 3.36
C VAL A 91 11.04 -19.43 4.08
N ASP A 92 11.06 -19.41 5.41
CA ASP A 92 10.80 -20.52 6.31
C ASP A 92 9.42 -20.40 7.00
N ALA A 93 8.50 -19.63 6.40
CA ALA A 93 7.24 -19.28 7.05
C ALA A 93 6.35 -20.50 7.34
N ILE A 94 5.90 -20.62 8.59
CA ILE A 94 4.92 -21.64 9.00
C ILE A 94 3.52 -21.31 8.47
N GLU A 95 2.62 -22.30 8.42
CA GLU A 95 1.28 -22.11 7.82
C GLU A 95 0.46 -20.98 8.47
N THR A 96 0.60 -20.81 9.79
CA THR A 96 -0.24 -19.92 10.60
C THR A 96 0.33 -18.53 10.81
N GLU A 97 1.56 -18.24 10.39
CA GLU A 97 2.17 -16.92 10.59
C GLU A 97 1.85 -15.94 9.44
N PRO A 98 1.84 -14.62 9.70
CA PRO A 98 1.69 -13.61 8.65
C PRO A 98 2.79 -13.72 7.59
N LYS A 99 2.41 -13.53 6.33
CA LYS A 99 3.31 -13.65 5.18
C LYS A 99 3.20 -12.45 4.26
N SER A 100 4.31 -12.12 3.61
CA SER A 100 4.42 -11.19 2.48
C SER A 100 4.92 -11.95 1.26
N PHE A 101 5.27 -11.23 0.20
CA PHE A 101 6.00 -11.77 -0.93
C PHE A 101 6.84 -10.71 -1.65
N ILE A 102 7.85 -11.17 -2.38
CA ILE A 102 8.48 -10.43 -3.49
C ILE A 102 8.08 -11.05 -4.82
N PHE A 103 8.36 -10.35 -5.92
CA PHE A 103 8.40 -10.96 -7.25
C PHE A 103 9.83 -11.16 -7.72
N MET A 104 10.11 -12.27 -8.40
CA MET A 104 11.40 -12.49 -9.04
C MET A 104 11.26 -13.18 -10.41
N SER A 105 12.18 -12.91 -11.33
CA SER A 105 12.33 -13.69 -12.56
C SER A 105 12.88 -15.08 -12.24
N GLU A 106 12.67 -16.04 -13.13
CA GLU A 106 13.12 -17.44 -12.93
C GLU A 106 14.63 -17.57 -12.74
N ASP A 107 15.40 -16.68 -13.38
CA ASP A 107 16.85 -16.64 -13.36
C ASP A 107 17.44 -15.66 -12.32
N ALA A 108 16.62 -14.96 -11.53
CA ALA A 108 17.11 -13.84 -10.72
C ALA A 108 18.23 -14.20 -9.72
N LEU A 109 18.28 -15.45 -9.24
CA LEU A 109 19.35 -15.92 -8.35
C LEU A 109 20.49 -16.64 -9.07
N THR A 110 20.27 -17.10 -10.30
CA THR A 110 21.21 -17.95 -11.04
C THR A 110 21.90 -17.23 -12.20
N ASN A 111 21.38 -16.08 -12.62
CA ASN A 111 21.97 -15.23 -13.65
C ASN A 111 23.29 -14.65 -13.13
N PRO A 112 24.44 -14.95 -13.77
CA PRO A 112 25.74 -14.51 -13.27
C PRO A 112 26.10 -13.08 -13.68
N ASP A 113 25.37 -12.46 -14.61
CA ASP A 113 25.77 -11.16 -15.19
C ASP A 113 25.17 -9.98 -14.41
N LYS A 114 23.84 -9.82 -14.51
CA LYS A 114 23.16 -8.62 -14.02
C LYS A 114 21.86 -8.95 -13.28
N LEU A 115 21.66 -8.29 -12.15
CA LEU A 115 20.42 -8.34 -11.37
C LEU A 115 19.87 -6.92 -11.20
N LEU A 116 18.61 -6.69 -11.58
CA LEU A 116 17.88 -5.46 -11.30
C LEU A 116 16.96 -5.65 -10.10
N VAL A 117 17.08 -4.76 -9.11
CA VAL A 117 16.26 -4.71 -7.90
C VAL A 117 15.41 -3.44 -7.90
N LEU A 118 14.09 -3.59 -7.77
CA LEU A 118 13.12 -2.51 -7.84
C LEU A 118 12.45 -2.27 -6.48
N ILE A 119 12.51 -1.04 -5.97
CA ILE A 119 11.99 -0.66 -4.64
C ILE A 119 11.07 0.57 -4.75
N HIS A 120 9.78 0.38 -4.50
CA HIS A 120 8.81 1.48 -4.51
C HIS A 120 8.84 2.32 -3.21
N GLY A 121 8.19 3.48 -3.26
CA GLY A 121 8.08 4.37 -2.10
C GLY A 121 7.09 3.87 -1.03
N ASN A 122 6.94 4.64 0.04
CA ASN A 122 6.00 4.34 1.14
C ASN A 122 4.55 4.69 0.75
N GLY A 123 3.58 4.17 1.50
CA GLY A 123 2.15 4.47 1.40
C GLY A 123 1.33 3.30 0.87
N VAL A 124 0.35 3.61 0.02
CA VAL A 124 -0.63 2.64 -0.49
C VAL A 124 -0.17 1.93 -1.77
N VAL A 125 1.05 2.20 -2.23
CA VAL A 125 1.66 1.47 -3.36
C VAL A 125 2.21 0.12 -2.88
N ARG A 126 2.25 -0.83 -3.80
CA ARG A 126 2.74 -2.20 -3.60
C ARG A 126 3.68 -2.59 -4.75
N ALA A 127 4.28 -3.78 -4.67
CA ALA A 127 5.14 -4.33 -5.71
C ALA A 127 4.54 -4.13 -7.12
N GLY A 128 5.37 -3.66 -8.06
CA GLY A 128 4.96 -3.30 -9.42
C GLY A 128 4.51 -1.85 -9.60
N GLN A 129 4.35 -1.05 -8.54
CA GLN A 129 3.80 0.31 -8.64
C GLN A 129 4.80 1.39 -8.26
N TRP A 130 4.83 2.48 -9.04
CA TRP A 130 5.46 3.74 -8.65
C TRP A 130 4.47 4.71 -8.01
N ALA A 131 3.30 4.88 -8.62
CA ALA A 131 2.31 5.83 -8.15
C ALA A 131 0.89 5.48 -8.62
N ARG A 132 0.00 5.20 -7.65
CA ARG A 132 -1.44 4.95 -7.90
C ARG A 132 -2.11 6.07 -8.71
N ARG A 133 -1.73 7.32 -8.46
CA ARG A 133 -2.27 8.49 -9.17
C ARG A 133 -1.92 8.47 -10.66
N LEU A 134 -0.70 8.10 -11.02
CA LEU A 134 -0.27 8.03 -12.43
C LEU A 134 -0.98 6.89 -13.13
N ILE A 135 -1.06 5.71 -12.51
CA ILE A 135 -1.78 4.55 -13.06
C ILE A 135 -3.24 4.89 -13.40
N ILE A 136 -3.91 5.64 -12.52
CA ILE A 136 -5.33 5.97 -12.69
C ILE A 136 -5.57 7.09 -13.71
N ASN A 137 -4.71 8.12 -13.73
CA ASN A 137 -4.97 9.34 -14.50
C ASN A 137 -4.19 9.44 -15.81
N GLU A 138 -3.08 8.72 -15.93
CA GLU A 138 -2.21 8.72 -17.12
C GLU A 138 -2.27 7.33 -17.78
N ASP A 139 -1.41 6.42 -17.33
CA ASP A 139 -1.28 5.05 -17.87
C ASP A 139 -0.45 4.13 -16.96
N LEU A 140 -0.44 2.84 -17.31
CA LEU A 140 0.38 1.81 -16.68
C LEU A 140 1.88 2.10 -16.84
N ASP A 141 2.33 2.62 -17.98
CA ASP A 141 3.77 2.78 -18.24
C ASP A 141 4.41 3.81 -17.31
N SER A 142 3.79 4.96 -17.14
CA SER A 142 4.25 6.01 -16.23
C SER A 142 4.09 5.65 -14.75
N GLY A 143 3.05 4.87 -14.43
CA GLY A 143 2.64 4.60 -13.07
C GLY A 143 3.20 3.31 -12.46
N THR A 144 3.75 2.40 -13.27
CA THR A 144 4.19 1.07 -12.84
C THR A 144 5.68 0.83 -13.09
N GLN A 145 6.19 -0.21 -12.46
CA GLN A 145 7.54 -0.72 -12.65
C GLN A 145 7.67 -1.58 -13.92
N ILE A 146 6.56 -1.90 -14.61
CA ILE A 146 6.52 -2.85 -15.73
C ILE A 146 7.46 -2.47 -16.87
N PRO A 147 7.56 -1.20 -17.33
CA PRO A 147 8.50 -0.86 -18.40
C PRO A 147 9.96 -1.11 -18.04
N TYR A 148 10.33 -0.91 -16.77
CA TYR A 148 11.68 -1.21 -16.28
C TYR A 148 11.94 -2.71 -16.28
N ILE A 149 10.96 -3.50 -15.83
CA ILE A 149 11.02 -4.97 -15.80
C ILE A 149 11.15 -5.53 -17.21
N LYS A 150 10.27 -5.12 -18.14
CA LYS A 150 10.30 -5.58 -19.54
C LYS A 150 11.65 -5.28 -20.19
N ARG A 151 12.14 -4.05 -20.04
CA ARG A 151 13.45 -3.66 -20.56
C ARG A 151 14.59 -4.45 -19.93
N ALA A 152 14.56 -4.69 -18.62
CA ALA A 152 15.59 -5.46 -17.92
C ALA A 152 15.64 -6.90 -18.43
N ILE A 153 14.48 -7.55 -18.61
CA ILE A 153 14.38 -8.89 -19.19
C ILE A 153 14.92 -8.90 -20.63
N GLU A 154 14.54 -7.93 -21.47
CA GLU A 154 15.05 -7.79 -22.85
C GLU A 154 16.58 -7.62 -22.90
N GLU A 155 17.16 -6.91 -21.92
CA GLU A 155 18.60 -6.71 -21.80
C GLU A 155 19.33 -7.83 -21.02
N GLY A 156 18.61 -8.92 -20.67
CA GLY A 156 19.17 -10.13 -20.06
C GLY A 156 19.45 -10.06 -18.55
N TYR A 157 18.77 -9.17 -17.83
CA TYR A 157 18.90 -9.06 -16.36
C TYR A 157 17.96 -10.07 -15.68
N GLY A 158 18.45 -10.66 -14.58
CA GLY A 158 17.57 -11.16 -13.53
C GLY A 158 16.83 -9.99 -12.88
N VAL A 159 15.61 -10.21 -12.38
CA VAL A 159 14.79 -9.14 -11.77
C VAL A 159 14.24 -9.56 -10.42
N ILE A 160 14.34 -8.69 -9.42
CA ILE A 160 13.65 -8.79 -8.12
C ILE A 160 12.86 -7.50 -7.87
N VAL A 161 11.60 -7.63 -7.46
CA VAL A 161 10.70 -6.54 -7.11
C VAL A 161 10.25 -6.68 -5.66
N LEU A 162 10.61 -5.73 -4.82
CA LEU A 162 10.28 -5.73 -3.39
C LEU A 162 8.84 -5.25 -3.16
N ASN A 163 8.27 -5.64 -2.01
CA ASN A 163 6.95 -5.23 -1.54
C ASN A 163 7.01 -4.61 -0.12
N PRO A 164 7.83 -3.56 0.11
CA PRO A 164 8.18 -3.09 1.46
C PRO A 164 7.01 -2.56 2.30
N ASN A 165 5.88 -2.25 1.68
CA ASN A 165 4.69 -1.74 2.38
C ASN A 165 3.69 -2.84 2.77
N GLU A 166 3.93 -4.10 2.38
CA GLU A 166 3.14 -5.26 2.83
C GLU A 166 3.89 -5.96 3.96
N ASN A 167 3.82 -5.34 5.14
CA ASN A 167 4.62 -5.66 6.32
C ASN A 167 3.78 -6.06 7.55
N TYR A 168 2.46 -6.09 7.45
CA TYR A 168 1.55 -6.58 8.48
C TYR A 168 0.23 -7.10 7.89
N ILE A 169 -0.50 -7.89 8.69
CA ILE A 169 -1.91 -8.20 8.46
C ILE A 169 -2.79 -7.52 9.52
N GLU A 170 -3.99 -7.08 9.13
CA GLU A 170 -4.99 -6.59 10.09
C GLU A 170 -5.88 -7.75 10.55
N VAL A 171 -6.02 -7.93 11.86
CA VAL A 171 -6.92 -8.93 12.46
C VAL A 171 -7.86 -8.28 13.46
N GLU A 172 -9.09 -8.78 13.59
CA GLU A 172 -10.06 -8.28 14.56
C GLU A 172 -9.61 -8.60 16.00
N LYS A 173 -9.62 -7.60 16.89
CA LYS A 173 -9.35 -7.81 18.32
C LYS A 173 -10.48 -8.61 18.96
N THR A 174 -10.13 -9.52 19.85
CA THR A 174 -11.12 -10.21 20.69
C THR A 174 -11.59 -9.33 21.84
N LYS A 175 -12.83 -9.53 22.31
CA LYS A 175 -13.44 -8.75 23.41
C LYS A 175 -12.60 -8.67 24.69
N ALA A 176 -11.82 -9.71 24.99
CA ALA A 176 -10.92 -9.75 26.15
C ALA A 176 -9.71 -8.80 26.01
N GLN A 177 -9.21 -8.59 24.79
CA GLN A 177 -8.06 -7.72 24.53
C GLN A 177 -8.44 -6.24 24.55
N ILE A 178 -9.70 -5.90 24.24
CA ILE A 178 -10.24 -4.54 24.30
C ILE A 178 -10.31 -4.02 25.75
N GLN A 179 -10.54 -4.91 26.72
CA GLN A 179 -10.61 -4.55 28.15
C GLN A 179 -9.24 -4.29 28.80
N LEU A 180 -8.15 -4.84 28.27
CA LEU A 180 -6.81 -4.65 28.82
C LEU A 180 -6.16 -3.32 28.41
N SER A 181 -6.58 -2.70 27.30
CA SER A 181 -6.02 -1.42 26.83
C SER A 181 -6.66 -0.17 27.48
N SER A 182 -7.72 -0.33 28.28
CA SER A 182 -8.37 0.79 28.97
C SER A 182 -7.74 1.15 30.33
N ASP A 183 -6.87 0.29 30.87
CA ASP A 183 -6.30 0.44 32.22
C ASP A 183 -4.82 0.87 32.14
N ILE A 184 -4.58 2.17 31.90
CA ILE A 184 -3.30 2.81 32.21
C ILE A 184 -3.46 3.54 33.55
N PRO A 185 -2.64 3.25 34.59
CA PRO A 185 -2.79 3.87 35.91
C PRO A 185 -2.50 5.38 35.90
N ASP A 186 -3.30 6.12 36.68
CA ASP A 186 -3.16 7.55 36.96
C ASP A 186 -1.85 7.88 37.70
N GLU A 187 -1.05 8.80 37.15
CA GLU A 187 0.01 9.53 37.88
C GLU A 187 -0.48 10.92 38.33
N PRO A 188 0.10 11.47 39.43
CA PRO A 188 -0.59 12.43 40.28
C PRO A 188 -0.77 13.82 39.67
N ALA A 189 -1.92 14.40 40.01
CA ALA A 189 -2.34 15.74 39.64
C ALA A 189 -1.52 16.81 40.36
N GLU A 190 -0.85 17.69 39.61
CA GLU A 190 -0.73 19.13 39.87
C GLU A 190 0.14 19.84 38.81
N LYS A 191 -0.33 19.83 37.55
CA LYS A 191 0.04 20.82 36.50
C LYS A 191 -0.82 20.71 35.22
N ARG A 192 -2.04 20.16 35.33
CA ARG A 192 -2.83 19.65 34.18
C ARG A 192 -3.76 20.64 33.47
N GLU A 193 -4.21 21.75 34.04
CA GLU A 193 -5.52 22.27 33.57
C GLU A 193 -5.56 23.06 32.25
N ARG A 194 -4.43 23.53 31.68
CA ARG A 194 -4.44 24.28 30.40
C ARG A 194 -3.79 23.58 29.21
N LYS A 195 -2.75 22.76 29.40
CA LYS A 195 -2.14 21.96 28.31
C LYS A 195 -2.96 20.71 27.99
N ASP A 196 -3.63 20.12 28.98
CA ASP A 196 -4.44 18.92 28.76
C ASP A 196 -5.72 19.20 27.98
N LYS A 197 -6.35 20.37 28.12
CA LYS A 197 -7.58 20.68 27.38
C LYS A 197 -7.31 20.76 25.88
N ILE A 198 -6.24 21.44 25.47
CA ILE A 198 -5.86 21.57 24.05
C ILE A 198 -5.41 20.21 23.50
N GLN A 199 -4.57 19.45 24.22
CA GLN A 199 -4.16 18.11 23.76
C GLN A 199 -5.32 17.11 23.72
N LYS A 200 -6.23 17.12 24.71
CA LYS A 200 -7.44 16.27 24.71
C LYS A 200 -8.40 16.67 23.60
N GLU A 201 -8.56 17.95 23.31
CA GLU A 201 -9.41 18.44 22.21
C GLU A 201 -8.81 18.11 20.84
N THR A 202 -7.49 18.21 20.69
CA THR A 202 -6.77 17.82 19.46
C THR A 202 -6.84 16.30 19.24
N LYS A 203 -6.69 15.51 20.30
CA LYS A 203 -6.84 14.05 20.27
C LYS A 203 -8.28 13.65 19.92
N LYS A 204 -9.28 14.23 20.61
CA LYS A 204 -10.70 14.02 20.29
C LYS A 204 -11.06 14.39 18.85
N ARG A 205 -10.51 15.48 18.32
CA ARG A 205 -10.71 15.86 16.91
C ARG A 205 -10.06 14.86 15.97
N ARG A 206 -8.83 14.41 16.24
CA ARG A 206 -8.16 13.36 15.43
C ARG A 206 -8.95 12.06 15.45
N ASP A 207 -9.30 11.57 16.62
CA ASP A 207 -10.11 10.36 16.81
C ASP A 207 -11.48 10.50 16.10
N PHE A 208 -12.08 11.69 16.14
CA PHE A 208 -13.33 11.99 15.41
C PHE A 208 -13.14 11.96 13.90
N TYR A 209 -12.12 12.64 13.35
CA TYR A 209 -11.85 12.63 11.92
C TYR A 209 -11.49 11.22 11.43
N GLU A 210 -10.83 10.42 12.26
CA GLU A 210 -10.50 9.03 11.97
C GLU A 210 -11.75 8.14 11.98
N LYS A 211 -12.63 8.32 12.97
CA LYS A 211 -13.94 7.66 13.06
C LYS A 211 -14.88 8.08 11.92
N TYR A 212 -14.89 9.35 11.56
CA TYR A 212 -15.65 9.87 10.41
C TYR A 212 -15.06 9.35 9.10
N ARG A 213 -13.74 9.29 8.93
CA ARG A 213 -13.11 8.74 7.72
C ARG A 213 -13.38 7.24 7.55
N ASN A 214 -13.58 6.49 8.63
CA ASN A 214 -13.64 5.03 8.61
C ASN A 214 -14.59 4.41 9.66
N PRO A 215 -15.92 4.66 9.61
CA PRO A 215 -16.85 4.14 10.62
C PRO A 215 -17.06 2.62 10.56
N GLN A 216 -16.63 1.94 9.49
CA GLN A 216 -16.54 0.47 9.48
C GLN A 216 -15.37 -0.08 10.31
N LYS A 217 -14.41 0.77 10.74
CA LYS A 217 -13.46 0.45 11.84
C LYS A 217 -14.14 0.55 13.22
N GLU A 218 -15.42 0.19 13.33
CA GLU A 218 -16.07 -0.02 14.62
C GLU A 218 -15.49 -1.24 15.35
N LYS A 219 -15.00 -2.22 14.58
CA LYS A 219 -14.22 -3.33 15.13
C LYS A 219 -12.79 -2.88 15.31
N GLU A 220 -12.32 -2.85 16.55
CA GLU A 220 -10.91 -2.63 16.82
C GLU A 220 -10.10 -3.73 16.15
N THR A 221 -9.23 -3.35 15.22
CA THR A 221 -8.26 -4.27 14.63
C THR A 221 -6.90 -4.08 15.30
N MET A 222 -6.07 -5.12 15.26
CA MET A 222 -4.65 -5.04 15.58
C MET A 222 -3.83 -5.45 14.36
N GLN A 223 -2.64 -4.87 14.26
CA GLN A 223 -1.67 -5.20 13.23
C GLN A 223 -0.76 -6.29 13.77
N ILE A 224 -0.69 -7.42 13.06
CA ILE A 224 0.33 -8.44 13.30
C ILE A 224 1.38 -8.28 12.22
N TYR A 225 2.56 -7.80 12.62
CA TYR A 225 3.68 -7.58 11.71
C TYR A 225 4.27 -8.90 11.22
N ILE A 226 4.77 -8.85 9.99
CA ILE A 226 5.41 -9.99 9.34
C ILE A 226 6.81 -10.11 9.92
N ARG A 227 7.16 -11.31 10.36
CA ARG A 227 8.44 -11.58 11.03
C ARG A 227 9.60 -11.16 10.12
N ASP A 228 10.55 -10.44 10.69
CA ASP A 228 11.75 -9.89 10.02
C ASP A 228 11.44 -9.00 8.79
N ASN A 229 10.18 -8.60 8.61
CA ASN A 229 9.68 -7.79 7.51
C ASN A 229 8.62 -6.79 8.03
N GLY A 230 8.75 -6.32 9.27
CA GLY A 230 7.77 -5.46 9.94
C GLY A 230 7.79 -3.99 9.50
N SER A 231 8.81 -3.61 8.75
CA SER A 231 9.04 -2.26 8.22
C SER A 231 9.63 -2.32 6.81
N PRO A 232 9.54 -1.23 6.01
CA PRO A 232 10.21 -1.14 4.72
C PRO A 232 11.72 -1.45 4.78
N GLU A 233 12.39 -1.01 5.85
CA GLU A 233 13.82 -1.21 6.10
C GLU A 233 14.13 -2.68 6.40
N GLU A 234 13.41 -3.29 7.35
CA GLU A 234 13.56 -4.72 7.65
C GLU A 234 13.28 -5.58 6.42
N HIS A 235 12.26 -5.24 5.62
CA HIS A 235 11.96 -5.94 4.38
C HIS A 235 13.12 -5.85 3.37
N ALA A 236 13.73 -4.68 3.22
CA ALA A 236 14.87 -4.52 2.34
C ALA A 236 16.08 -5.35 2.81
N ILE A 237 16.37 -5.34 4.11
CA ILE A 237 17.45 -6.13 4.73
C ILE A 237 17.19 -7.63 4.56
N TYR A 238 15.96 -8.08 4.83
CA TYR A 238 15.57 -9.47 4.68
C TYR A 238 15.76 -9.96 3.24
N VAL A 239 15.30 -9.18 2.26
CA VAL A 239 15.44 -9.54 0.84
C VAL A 239 16.92 -9.53 0.41
N TRP A 240 17.72 -8.64 0.97
CA TRP A 240 19.16 -8.63 0.75
C TRP A 240 19.82 -9.92 1.24
N ASP A 241 19.67 -10.25 2.53
CA ASP A 241 20.36 -11.37 3.18
C ASP A 241 19.96 -12.74 2.61
N HIS A 242 18.68 -12.90 2.25
CA HIS A 242 18.13 -14.19 1.83
C HIS A 242 18.12 -14.41 0.32
N PHE A 243 18.20 -13.34 -0.50
CA PHE A 243 18.07 -13.45 -1.95
C PHE A 243 19.19 -12.72 -2.69
N ILE A 244 19.32 -11.40 -2.52
CA ILE A 244 20.22 -10.59 -3.36
C ILE A 244 21.68 -10.97 -3.09
N SER A 245 22.09 -11.11 -1.82
CA SER A 245 23.46 -11.46 -1.44
C SER A 245 23.82 -12.91 -1.80
N GLN A 246 22.83 -13.76 -2.06
CA GLN A 246 23.00 -15.16 -2.47
C GLN A 246 22.92 -15.33 -3.99
N SER A 247 22.62 -14.26 -4.74
CA SER A 247 22.53 -14.31 -6.20
C SER A 247 23.91 -14.52 -6.82
N ALA A 248 23.94 -15.18 -7.99
CA ALA A 248 25.16 -15.37 -8.76
C ALA A 248 25.64 -14.09 -9.48
N ALA A 249 24.84 -13.01 -9.47
CA ALA A 249 25.05 -11.84 -10.30
C ALA A 249 26.32 -11.06 -9.88
N GLU A 250 27.20 -10.81 -10.84
CA GLU A 250 28.39 -9.97 -10.64
C GLU A 250 28.00 -8.50 -10.48
N ASN A 251 26.93 -8.05 -11.14
CA ASN A 251 26.49 -6.66 -11.15
C ASN A 251 25.05 -6.53 -10.65
N VAL A 252 24.85 -5.88 -9.50
CA VAL A 252 23.53 -5.63 -8.92
C VAL A 252 23.17 -4.15 -9.07
N PHE A 253 22.01 -3.87 -9.67
CA PHE A 253 21.50 -2.53 -9.94
C PHE A 253 20.24 -2.30 -9.12
N PHE A 254 20.10 -1.11 -8.54
CA PHE A 254 18.91 -0.72 -7.78
C PHE A 254 18.22 0.46 -8.45
N VAL A 255 16.90 0.36 -8.62
CA VAL A 255 16.03 1.51 -8.91
C VAL A 255 15.05 1.65 -7.75
N ALA A 256 15.30 2.67 -6.94
CA ALA A 256 14.52 2.97 -5.76
C ALA A 256 13.87 4.35 -5.87
N HIS A 257 12.58 4.45 -5.56
CA HIS A 257 11.83 5.70 -5.67
C HIS A 257 11.36 6.20 -4.29
N SER A 258 11.55 7.49 -4.01
CA SER A 258 11.09 8.14 -2.78
C SER A 258 11.62 7.42 -1.53
N TYR A 259 10.75 7.05 -0.59
CA TYR A 259 11.12 6.31 0.63
C TYR A 259 11.84 4.98 0.36
N GLY A 260 11.62 4.36 -0.81
CA GLY A 260 12.39 3.18 -1.21
C GLY A 260 13.89 3.47 -1.29
N GLY A 261 14.27 4.71 -1.62
CA GLY A 261 15.66 5.15 -1.58
C GLY A 261 16.22 5.25 -0.16
N LEU A 262 15.39 5.60 0.83
CA LEU A 262 15.80 5.60 2.24
C LEU A 262 16.05 4.16 2.73
N ALA A 263 15.10 3.26 2.44
CA ALA A 263 15.26 1.84 2.77
C ALA A 263 16.51 1.23 2.09
N PHE A 264 16.84 1.69 0.88
CA PHE A 264 18.08 1.29 0.21
C PHE A 264 19.34 1.86 0.88
N VAL A 265 19.33 3.11 1.34
CA VAL A 265 20.51 3.70 2.01
C VAL A 265 20.88 2.95 3.29
N GLU A 266 19.91 2.38 4.01
CA GLU A 266 20.17 1.53 5.18
C GLU A 266 20.82 0.18 4.82
N LEU A 267 20.82 -0.23 3.54
CA LEU A 267 21.51 -1.44 3.06
C LEU A 267 23.01 -1.24 2.78
N VAL A 268 23.46 0.00 2.58
CA VAL A 268 24.81 0.34 2.08
C VAL A 268 25.67 0.94 3.19
#